data_AF-A0A164E0N1-F1
#
_entry.id   AF-A0A164E0N1-F1
#
_cell.length_a   1.000
_cell.length_b   1.000
_cell.length_c   1.000
_cell.angle_alpha   90.00
_cell.angle_beta   90.00
_cell.angle_gamma   90.00
#
_symmetry.space_group_name_H-M   'P 1'
#
loop_
_entity.id
_entity.type
_entity.pdbx_description
1 polymer ?
#
loop_
_entity_poly.entity_id
_entity_poly.type
_entity_poly.pdbx_seq_one_letter_code
_entity_poly.pdbx_strand_id
1 'polypeptide(L)'
;MKFILSMFQMRSLVQEIVRQRECLGDFRILFVKDLALFEAGEYSDDINSIVNSVSAWGVELYENETFPREDYCELLELTLVYLGVPVFPFAFRKPGLLCVELIITRDLWHFVALFYTEAFLRSRLVTVAPASDLKFLSHMFLYKQVDEIALTAAIKSTYNHLWYLCEELVIFLIFHRELPSDLRQQLLNRLLEFPRPKSFLFRKPHFPTFDLSVIEYPRQLLNFLGPRSWLVFELLGLKNESLDWMMVPLCYWEKTFGYSKIEEKIRGLEVVNDCAERAVKLITDFKDVCVNVEEQ
;
A
#
# COMPACT_ATOMS: atom_id res chain seq x y z
N MET A 1 0.62 -16.01 -10.44
CA MET A 1 1.11 -16.04 -11.84
C MET A 1 1.37 -14.64 -12.42
N LYS A 2 0.43 -13.68 -12.33
CA LYS A 2 0.63 -12.32 -12.87
C LYS A 2 1.61 -11.41 -12.09
N PHE A 3 1.74 -11.57 -10.77
CA PHE A 3 2.76 -10.89 -9.94
C PHE A 3 4.21 -11.25 -10.31
N ILE A 4 4.42 -12.53 -10.60
CA ILE A 4 5.72 -13.03 -11.08
C ILE A 4 6.03 -12.44 -12.47
N LEU A 5 5.00 -12.24 -13.28
CA LEU A 5 5.10 -11.59 -14.59
C LEU A 5 5.61 -10.15 -14.46
N SER A 6 5.08 -9.34 -13.54
CA SER A 6 5.56 -7.97 -13.32
C SER A 6 7.00 -7.94 -12.84
N MET A 7 7.41 -8.76 -11.87
CA MET A 7 8.82 -8.80 -11.44
C MET A 7 9.77 -9.20 -12.58
N PHE A 8 9.43 -10.22 -13.39
CA PHE A 8 10.25 -10.61 -14.54
C PHE A 8 10.38 -9.49 -15.57
N GLN A 9 9.31 -8.73 -15.79
CA GLN A 9 9.29 -7.59 -16.68
C GLN A 9 10.27 -6.49 -16.24
N MET A 10 10.35 -6.20 -14.93
CA MET A 10 11.27 -5.16 -14.42
C MET A 10 12.71 -5.57 -14.65
N ARG A 11 13.00 -6.84 -14.36
CA ARG A 11 14.33 -7.40 -14.60
C ARG A 11 14.73 -7.22 -16.05
N SER A 12 13.86 -7.53 -17.00
CA SER A 12 14.14 -7.35 -18.43
C SER A 12 14.39 -5.89 -18.81
N LEU A 13 13.60 -4.95 -18.29
CA LEU A 13 13.79 -3.52 -18.55
C LEU A 13 15.13 -3.00 -18.01
N VAL A 14 15.42 -3.29 -16.74
CA VAL A 14 16.68 -2.86 -16.12
C VAL A 14 17.87 -3.56 -16.79
N GLN A 15 17.76 -4.84 -17.18
CA GLN A 15 18.79 -5.57 -17.93
C GLN A 15 19.05 -4.99 -19.32
N GLU A 16 18.01 -4.64 -20.08
CA GLU A 16 18.20 -4.03 -21.41
C GLU A 16 18.88 -2.66 -21.29
N ILE A 17 18.61 -1.89 -20.25
CA ILE A 17 19.25 -0.59 -20.01
C ILE A 17 20.70 -0.76 -19.59
N VAL A 18 20.99 -1.71 -18.70
CA VAL A 18 22.37 -2.14 -18.39
C VAL A 18 23.10 -2.48 -19.69
N ARG A 19 22.48 -3.31 -20.55
CA ARG A 19 23.05 -3.73 -21.84
C ARG A 19 23.25 -2.57 -22.81
N GLN A 20 22.30 -1.64 -22.92
CA GLN A 20 22.42 -0.47 -23.78
C GLN A 20 23.52 0.48 -23.31
N ARG A 21 23.68 0.66 -22.00
CA ARG A 21 24.75 1.49 -21.42
C ARG A 21 26.12 0.83 -21.52
N GLU A 22 26.21 -0.49 -21.40
CA GLU A 22 27.42 -1.28 -21.70
C GLU A 22 27.83 -1.16 -23.18
N CYS A 23 26.86 -1.21 -24.11
CA CYS A 23 27.10 -1.04 -25.55
C CYS A 23 27.59 0.36 -25.95
N LEU A 24 27.28 1.39 -25.15
CA LEU A 24 27.74 2.78 -25.36
C LEU A 24 29.20 3.01 -24.92
N GLY A 25 29.92 1.97 -24.49
CA GLY A 25 31.36 2.02 -24.21
C GLY A 25 31.73 2.66 -22.88
N ASP A 26 30.76 2.99 -22.03
CA ASP A 26 30.99 3.55 -20.71
C ASP A 26 31.27 2.38 -19.74
N PHE A 27 32.51 1.86 -19.75
CA PHE A 27 33.04 0.88 -18.78
C PHE A 27 33.19 1.47 -17.36
N ARG A 28 32.25 2.32 -16.95
CA ARG A 28 32.13 2.75 -15.56
C ARG A 28 31.29 1.70 -14.85
N ILE A 29 31.75 1.32 -13.65
CA ILE A 29 30.92 0.62 -12.67
C ILE A 29 29.54 1.29 -12.71
N LEU A 30 28.50 0.59 -13.17
CA LEU A 30 27.14 1.13 -13.16
C LEU A 30 26.78 1.40 -11.71
N PHE A 31 26.76 2.67 -11.32
CA PHE A 31 26.31 3.06 -10.00
C PHE A 31 24.79 3.02 -10.01
N VAL A 32 24.13 2.82 -8.86
CA VAL A 32 22.66 2.72 -8.82
C VAL A 32 21.96 3.98 -9.35
N LYS A 33 22.59 5.15 -9.24
CA LYS A 33 22.18 6.40 -9.91
C LYS A 33 22.08 6.30 -11.44
N ASP A 34 22.85 5.41 -12.07
CA ASP A 34 22.83 5.15 -13.51
C ASP A 34 21.72 4.15 -13.90
N LEU A 35 21.09 3.52 -12.91
CA LEU A 35 19.97 2.57 -13.05
C LEU A 35 18.62 3.18 -12.63
N ALA A 36 18.63 4.40 -12.06
CA ALA A 36 17.42 5.14 -11.78
C ALA A 36 16.63 5.36 -13.07
N LEU A 37 15.37 4.93 -13.07
CA LEU A 37 14.45 5.08 -14.21
C LEU A 37 13.39 6.14 -13.94
N PHE A 38 13.20 6.49 -12.68
CA PHE A 38 12.40 7.63 -12.28
C PHE A 38 13.23 8.92 -12.40
N GLU A 39 12.81 9.83 -13.26
CA GLU A 39 13.47 11.11 -13.49
C GLU A 39 12.97 12.17 -12.50
N ALA A 40 13.62 12.25 -11.33
CA ALA A 40 13.29 13.21 -10.29
C ALA A 40 13.48 14.65 -10.80
N GLY A 41 12.40 15.42 -10.88
CA GLY A 41 12.39 16.81 -11.36
C GLY A 41 11.48 17.10 -12.56
N GLU A 42 11.00 16.07 -13.27
CA GLU A 42 9.98 16.24 -14.32
C GLU A 42 8.55 16.31 -13.78
N TYR A 43 8.36 15.91 -12.51
CA TYR A 43 7.06 15.75 -11.87
C TYR A 43 6.79 16.82 -10.82
N SER A 44 5.51 16.98 -10.47
CA SER A 44 5.06 17.92 -9.43
C SER A 44 5.68 17.60 -8.06
N ASP A 45 5.69 18.61 -7.18
CA ASP A 45 6.16 18.47 -5.79
C ASP A 45 5.43 17.35 -5.05
N ASP A 46 4.14 17.14 -5.32
CA ASP A 46 3.34 16.06 -4.74
C ASP A 46 3.87 14.68 -5.14
N ILE A 47 4.21 14.48 -6.42
CA ILE A 47 4.76 13.20 -6.90
C ILE A 47 6.17 12.98 -6.33
N ASN A 48 7.00 14.02 -6.30
CA ASN A 48 8.32 13.91 -5.69
C ASN A 48 8.22 13.60 -4.18
N SER A 49 7.22 14.15 -3.49
CA SER A 49 6.92 13.81 -2.09
C SER A 49 6.54 12.33 -1.92
N ILE A 50 5.73 11.78 -2.85
CA ILE A 50 5.40 10.35 -2.87
C ILE A 50 6.66 9.50 -3.09
N VAL A 51 7.50 9.84 -4.07
CA VAL A 51 8.77 9.16 -4.36
C VAL A 51 9.67 9.13 -3.12
N ASN A 52 9.83 10.27 -2.45
CA ASN A 52 10.63 10.38 -1.24
C ASN A 52 10.05 9.54 -0.09
N SER A 53 8.71 9.56 0.08
CA SER A 53 8.02 8.78 1.10
C SER A 53 8.18 7.28 0.88
N VAL A 54 7.98 6.79 -0.35
CA VAL A 54 8.12 5.37 -0.70
C VAL A 54 9.58 4.94 -0.58
N SER A 55 10.52 5.77 -1.02
CA SER A 55 11.96 5.49 -0.92
C SER A 55 12.41 5.36 0.53
N ALA A 56 12.05 6.32 1.39
CA ALA A 56 12.41 6.29 2.81
C ALA A 56 11.83 5.07 3.52
N TRP A 57 10.55 4.76 3.28
CA TRP A 57 9.91 3.56 3.80
C TRP A 57 10.59 2.28 3.30
N GLY A 58 10.90 2.22 1.99
CA GLY A 58 11.50 1.05 1.39
C GLY A 58 12.89 0.76 1.91
N VAL A 59 13.72 1.80 2.14
CA VAL A 59 15.04 1.66 2.77
C VAL A 59 14.90 1.10 4.18
N GLU A 60 14.03 1.69 5.01
CA GLU A 60 13.80 1.21 6.37
C GLU A 60 13.33 -0.25 6.38
N LEU A 61 12.43 -0.62 5.48
CA LEU A 61 11.94 -2.00 5.38
C LEU A 61 13.04 -2.97 4.91
N TYR A 62 13.86 -2.55 3.95
CA TYR A 62 14.97 -3.34 3.41
C TYR A 62 16.03 -3.62 4.48
N GLU A 63 16.46 -2.59 5.20
CA GLU A 63 17.48 -2.69 6.26
C GLU A 63 17.04 -3.55 7.45
N ASN A 64 15.74 -3.57 7.75
CA ASN A 64 15.19 -4.40 8.83
C ASN A 64 15.02 -5.90 8.44
N GLU A 65 15.19 -6.26 7.16
CA GLU A 65 15.09 -7.63 6.62
C GLU A 65 13.81 -8.41 7.02
N THR A 66 12.69 -7.71 7.23
CA THR A 66 11.45 -8.33 7.77
C THR A 66 10.54 -8.96 6.71
N PHE A 67 11.13 -9.58 5.68
CA PHE A 67 10.36 -10.17 4.57
C PHE A 67 9.97 -11.62 4.86
N PRO A 68 8.68 -11.96 4.75
CA PRO A 68 8.23 -13.34 4.91
C PRO A 68 8.61 -14.24 3.72
N ARG A 69 8.95 -13.65 2.55
CA ARG A 69 9.27 -14.37 1.31
C ARG A 69 10.32 -13.61 0.49
N GLU A 70 11.14 -14.36 -0.25
CA GLU A 70 12.17 -13.79 -1.15
C GLU A 70 11.57 -12.88 -2.24
N ASP A 71 10.40 -13.24 -2.80
CA ASP A 71 9.75 -12.47 -3.87
C ASP A 71 9.27 -11.08 -3.42
N TYR A 72 9.04 -10.90 -2.12
CA TYR A 72 8.66 -9.60 -1.56
C TYR A 72 9.86 -8.67 -1.42
N CYS A 73 11.00 -9.24 -1.02
CA CYS A 73 12.26 -8.52 -1.00
C CYS A 73 12.63 -8.09 -2.42
N GLU A 74 12.56 -9.02 -3.38
CA GLU A 74 12.84 -8.73 -4.80
C GLU A 74 11.98 -7.60 -5.37
N LEU A 75 10.66 -7.60 -5.11
CA LEU A 75 9.79 -6.50 -5.55
C LEU A 75 10.24 -5.15 -4.99
N LEU A 76 10.63 -5.12 -3.72
CA LEU A 76 11.10 -3.90 -3.08
C LEU A 76 12.45 -3.45 -3.63
N GLU A 77 13.41 -4.36 -3.78
CA GLU A 77 14.73 -4.05 -4.37
C GLU A 77 14.58 -3.44 -5.75
N LEU A 78 13.73 -4.04 -6.59
CA LEU A 78 13.43 -3.54 -7.92
C LEU A 78 12.75 -2.16 -7.89
N THR A 79 11.84 -1.94 -6.94
CA THR A 79 11.20 -0.62 -6.71
C THR A 79 12.23 0.42 -6.29
N LEU A 80 13.12 0.11 -5.35
CA LEU A 80 14.16 1.01 -4.87
C LEU A 80 15.14 1.39 -5.99
N VAL A 81 15.60 0.41 -6.77
CA VAL A 81 16.48 0.66 -7.93
C VAL A 81 15.79 1.58 -8.95
N TYR A 82 14.50 1.34 -9.24
CA TYR A 82 13.73 2.20 -10.14
C TYR A 82 13.68 3.66 -9.70
N LEU A 83 13.47 3.88 -8.39
CA LEU A 83 13.46 5.20 -7.76
C LEU A 83 14.87 5.79 -7.55
N GLY A 84 15.92 5.09 -7.98
CA GLY A 84 17.31 5.55 -7.88
C GLY A 84 17.95 5.35 -6.50
N VAL A 85 17.33 4.58 -5.62
CA VAL A 85 17.87 4.25 -4.29
C VAL A 85 18.88 3.10 -4.41
N PRO A 86 20.08 3.23 -3.82
CA PRO A 86 21.09 2.17 -3.86
C PRO A 86 20.69 0.94 -3.04
N VAL A 87 20.82 -0.23 -3.65
CA VAL A 87 20.56 -1.54 -3.02
C VAL A 87 21.82 -2.42 -3.18
N PHE A 88 22.26 -3.10 -2.12
CA PHE A 88 23.45 -3.96 -2.16
C PHE A 88 23.36 -5.17 -1.21
N PRO A 89 23.79 -6.38 -1.62
CA PRO A 89 24.26 -6.76 -2.96
C PRO A 89 23.09 -6.97 -3.93
N PHE A 90 23.03 -6.18 -5.00
CA PHE A 90 21.98 -6.34 -6.01
C PHE A 90 22.44 -7.27 -7.13
N ALA A 91 21.74 -8.40 -7.31
CA ALA A 91 22.05 -9.38 -8.34
C ALA A 91 20.81 -9.74 -9.17
N PHE A 92 20.95 -9.69 -10.50
CA PHE A 92 19.92 -10.21 -11.40
C PHE A 92 19.93 -11.73 -11.41
N ARG A 93 18.86 -12.38 -10.93
CA ARG A 93 18.59 -13.79 -11.26
C ARG A 93 18.08 -13.82 -12.70
N LYS A 94 18.63 -14.72 -13.54
CA LYS A 94 18.19 -14.89 -14.93
C LYS A 94 16.67 -15.14 -14.94
N PRO A 95 15.90 -14.45 -15.81
CA PRO A 95 14.48 -14.72 -15.91
C PRO A 95 14.26 -16.19 -16.29
N GLY A 96 13.37 -16.87 -15.55
CA GLY A 96 12.89 -18.19 -15.92
C GLY A 96 12.15 -18.09 -17.26
N LEU A 97 12.30 -19.11 -18.09
CA LEU A 97 11.82 -19.16 -19.47
C LEU A 97 10.30 -18.92 -19.57
N LEU A 98 9.89 -17.68 -19.85
CA LEU A 98 8.55 -17.29 -20.30
C LEU A 98 8.64 -15.98 -21.10
N CYS A 99 9.32 -16.06 -22.23
CA CYS A 99 9.16 -15.12 -23.33
C CYS A 99 7.92 -15.55 -24.14
N VAL A 100 6.84 -14.76 -24.11
CA VAL A 100 6.08 -14.33 -25.30
C VAL A 100 5.35 -13.02 -24.96
N GLU A 101 5.65 -11.96 -25.72
CA GLU A 101 4.90 -10.68 -25.89
C GLU A 101 4.48 -9.89 -24.65
N LEU A 102 5.36 -9.05 -24.12
CA LEU A 102 4.95 -8.01 -23.19
C LEU A 102 5.76 -6.72 -23.42
N ILE A 103 5.22 -5.80 -24.21
CA ILE A 103 5.62 -4.39 -24.19
C ILE A 103 5.26 -3.86 -22.81
N ILE A 104 6.27 -3.48 -22.04
CA ILE A 104 6.12 -2.88 -20.72
C ILE A 104 6.29 -1.39 -20.92
N THR A 105 5.23 -0.62 -20.71
CA THR A 105 5.32 0.84 -20.75
C THR A 105 5.97 1.33 -19.45
N ARG A 106 6.70 2.44 -19.55
CA ARG A 106 7.26 3.19 -18.41
C ARG A 106 6.18 3.46 -17.35
N ASP A 107 4.93 3.62 -17.77
CA ASP A 107 3.79 3.98 -16.91
C ASP A 107 3.37 2.84 -15.96
N LEU A 108 3.48 1.58 -16.40
CA LEU A 108 3.21 0.44 -15.52
C LEU A 108 4.20 0.41 -14.35
N TRP A 109 5.47 0.75 -14.59
CA TRP A 109 6.48 0.80 -13.55
C TRP A 109 6.32 1.98 -12.61
N HIS A 110 5.89 3.14 -13.11
CA HIS A 110 5.46 4.24 -12.25
C HIS A 110 4.35 3.79 -11.31
N PHE A 111 3.31 3.14 -11.83
CA PHE A 111 2.23 2.64 -11.01
C PHE A 111 2.73 1.64 -9.94
N VAL A 112 3.57 0.69 -10.36
CA VAL A 112 4.07 -0.33 -9.44
C VAL A 112 4.95 0.29 -8.34
N ALA A 113 5.93 1.09 -8.74
CA ALA A 113 6.91 1.65 -7.82
C ALA A 113 6.32 2.68 -6.86
N LEU A 114 5.44 3.57 -7.34
CA LEU A 114 4.93 4.69 -6.54
C LEU A 114 3.74 4.32 -5.66
N PHE A 115 2.95 3.32 -6.06
CA PHE A 115 1.68 3.04 -5.37
C PHE A 115 1.58 1.59 -4.92
N TYR A 116 1.84 0.65 -5.83
CA TYR A 116 1.46 -0.74 -5.62
C TYR A 116 2.37 -1.48 -4.64
N THR A 117 3.70 -1.33 -4.76
CA THR A 117 4.66 -2.06 -3.91
C THR A 117 4.41 -1.82 -2.43
N GLU A 118 4.22 -0.54 -2.04
CA GLU A 118 3.91 -0.18 -0.66
C GLU A 118 2.58 -0.80 -0.19
N ALA A 119 1.51 -0.61 -0.96
CA ALA A 119 0.20 -1.14 -0.61
C ALA A 119 0.20 -2.67 -0.52
N PHE A 120 0.91 -3.35 -1.43
CA PHE A 120 1.01 -4.80 -1.46
C PHE A 120 1.79 -5.38 -0.27
N LEU A 121 2.91 -4.78 0.10
CA LEU A 121 3.72 -5.26 1.21
C LEU A 121 3.07 -4.98 2.58
N ARG A 122 2.27 -3.90 2.67
CA ARG A 122 1.53 -3.53 3.88
C ARG A 122 0.15 -4.19 4.00
N SER A 123 -0.42 -4.75 2.94
CA SER A 123 -1.79 -5.32 2.96
C SER A 123 -1.99 -6.47 3.95
N ARG A 124 -0.90 -7.19 4.29
CA ARG A 124 -0.90 -8.26 5.28
C ARG A 124 -1.00 -7.77 6.73
N LEU A 125 -0.84 -6.47 6.96
CA LEU A 125 -0.83 -5.88 8.30
C LEU A 125 -2.21 -5.31 8.59
N VAL A 126 -3.04 -6.04 9.34
CA VAL A 126 -4.45 -5.67 9.59
C VAL A 126 -4.62 -4.25 10.14
N THR A 127 -3.70 -3.82 11.00
CA THR A 127 -3.74 -2.49 11.62
C THR A 127 -3.42 -1.38 10.63
N VAL A 128 -2.66 -1.69 9.57
CA VAL A 128 -2.17 -0.73 8.57
C VAL A 128 -3.10 -0.70 7.34
N ALA A 129 -3.72 -1.83 7.00
CA ALA A 129 -4.48 -2.02 5.76
C ALA A 129 -5.52 -0.90 5.48
N PRO A 130 -6.34 -0.43 6.44
CA PRO A 130 -7.29 0.66 6.16
C PRO A 130 -6.59 1.98 5.78
N ALA A 131 -5.50 2.34 6.45
CA ALA A 131 -4.76 3.57 6.16
C ALA A 131 -4.04 3.43 4.81
N SER A 132 -3.48 2.25 4.54
CA SER A 132 -2.83 1.94 3.27
C SER A 132 -3.79 2.07 2.09
N ASP A 133 -5.02 1.59 2.23
CA ASP A 133 -6.04 1.68 1.16
C ASP A 133 -6.42 3.13 0.83
N LEU A 134 -6.66 3.96 1.85
CA LEU A 134 -6.97 5.38 1.62
C LEU A 134 -5.76 6.14 1.08
N LYS A 135 -4.55 5.87 1.60
CA LYS A 135 -3.29 6.47 1.11
C LYS A 135 -3.09 6.14 -0.37
N PHE A 136 -3.29 4.87 -0.75
CA PHE A 136 -3.19 4.40 -2.12
C PHE A 136 -4.15 5.15 -3.06
N LEU A 137 -5.42 5.29 -2.66
CA LEU A 137 -6.40 6.09 -3.42
C LEU A 137 -6.00 7.57 -3.54
N SER A 138 -5.53 8.18 -2.44
CA SER A 138 -5.09 9.58 -2.42
C SER A 138 -3.89 9.82 -3.35
N HIS A 139 -2.88 8.94 -3.30
CA HIS A 139 -1.70 9.03 -4.16
C HIS A 139 -2.03 8.84 -5.64
N MET A 140 -2.86 7.84 -5.98
CA MET A 140 -3.31 7.65 -7.37
C MET A 140 -4.11 8.87 -7.87
N PHE A 141 -4.93 9.48 -7.02
CA PHE A 141 -5.66 10.68 -7.39
C PHE A 141 -4.72 11.85 -7.73
N LEU A 142 -3.66 12.05 -6.95
CA LEU A 142 -2.64 13.08 -7.23
C LEU A 142 -1.93 12.82 -8.56
N TYR A 143 -1.60 11.57 -8.86
CA TYR A 143 -0.91 11.19 -10.10
C TYR A 143 -1.84 11.22 -11.34
N LYS A 144 -3.16 11.36 -11.17
CA LYS A 144 -4.12 11.45 -12.28
C LYS A 144 -3.78 12.58 -13.27
N GLN A 145 -3.06 13.61 -12.82
CA GLN A 145 -2.59 14.72 -13.66
C GLN A 145 -1.55 14.29 -14.71
N VAL A 146 -0.87 13.16 -14.50
CA VAL A 146 0.16 12.62 -15.41
C VAL A 146 -0.45 11.61 -16.39
N ASP A 147 -1.29 10.70 -15.90
CA ASP A 147 -1.98 9.70 -16.73
C ASP A 147 -3.43 9.56 -16.26
N GLU A 148 -4.32 10.32 -16.88
CA GLU A 148 -5.74 10.32 -16.51
C GLU A 148 -6.44 9.01 -16.86
N ILE A 149 -6.13 8.42 -18.02
CA ILE A 149 -6.91 7.30 -18.56
C ILE A 149 -6.64 6.04 -17.72
N ALA A 150 -5.37 5.69 -17.56
CA ALA A 150 -5.00 4.46 -16.87
C ALA A 150 -5.34 4.54 -15.36
N LEU A 151 -5.16 5.71 -14.74
CA LEU A 151 -5.51 5.88 -13.34
C LEU A 151 -7.00 5.98 -13.07
N THR A 152 -7.81 6.50 -14.00
CA THR A 152 -9.26 6.47 -13.83
C THR A 152 -9.76 5.03 -13.75
N ALA A 153 -9.21 4.12 -14.57
CA ALA A 153 -9.49 2.70 -14.48
C ALA A 153 -9.01 2.11 -13.14
N ALA A 154 -7.79 2.45 -12.70
CA ALA A 154 -7.22 1.96 -11.45
C ALA A 154 -8.00 2.42 -10.20
N ILE A 155 -8.34 3.70 -10.13
CA ILE A 155 -9.13 4.30 -9.04
C ILE A 155 -10.51 3.64 -8.99
N LYS A 156 -11.19 3.51 -10.14
CA LYS A 156 -12.51 2.86 -10.22
C LYS A 156 -12.45 1.41 -9.74
N SER A 157 -11.42 0.66 -10.15
CA SER A 157 -11.21 -0.72 -9.71
C SER A 157 -11.05 -0.77 -8.19
N THR A 158 -10.18 0.08 -7.63
CA THR A 158 -9.94 0.17 -6.18
C THR A 158 -11.18 0.56 -5.38
N TYR A 159 -11.98 1.51 -5.90
CA TYR A 159 -13.21 1.97 -5.26
C TYR A 159 -14.30 0.90 -5.20
N ASN A 160 -14.24 -0.15 -6.01
CA ASN A 160 -15.14 -1.31 -5.89
C ASN A 160 -14.72 -2.29 -4.78
N HIS A 161 -13.57 -2.05 -4.14
CA HIS A 161 -12.95 -2.97 -3.18
C HIS A 161 -12.50 -2.23 -1.91
N LEU A 162 -13.41 -1.49 -1.28
CA LEU A 162 -13.18 -0.69 -0.06
C LEU A 162 -13.37 -1.49 1.24
N TRP A 163 -13.02 -2.79 1.23
CA TRP A 163 -13.28 -3.68 2.36
C TRP A 163 -12.71 -3.13 3.66
N TYR A 164 -11.47 -2.66 3.66
CA TYR A 164 -10.82 -2.13 4.86
C TYR A 164 -11.34 -0.77 5.32
N LEU A 165 -12.10 -0.05 4.50
CA LEU A 165 -12.68 1.25 4.86
C LEU A 165 -14.11 1.14 5.40
N CYS A 166 -14.67 -0.06 5.56
CA CYS A 166 -15.96 -0.21 6.25
C CYS A 166 -15.80 -0.05 7.78
N GLU A 167 -16.89 0.29 8.46
CA GLU A 167 -16.92 0.53 9.91
C GLU A 167 -16.29 -0.65 10.69
N GLU A 168 -16.57 -1.88 10.27
CA GLU A 168 -16.12 -3.10 10.93
C GLU A 168 -14.60 -3.30 10.92
N LEU A 169 -13.90 -2.80 9.89
CA LEU A 169 -12.46 -3.03 9.70
C LEU A 169 -11.63 -1.76 9.91
N VAL A 170 -12.17 -0.57 9.64
CA VAL A 170 -11.43 0.69 9.80
C VAL A 170 -10.97 0.93 11.24
N ILE A 171 -11.68 0.32 12.21
CA ILE A 171 -11.33 0.42 13.63
C ILE A 171 -9.96 -0.17 13.98
N PHE A 172 -9.42 -1.08 13.16
CA PHE A 172 -8.07 -1.63 13.38
C PHE A 172 -6.98 -0.56 13.39
N LEU A 173 -7.24 0.61 12.80
CA LEU A 173 -6.33 1.76 12.77
C LEU A 173 -5.92 2.27 14.15
N ILE A 174 -6.73 2.07 15.20
CA ILE A 174 -6.36 2.52 16.56
C ILE A 174 -5.06 1.83 17.05
N PHE A 175 -4.77 0.65 16.51
CA PHE A 175 -3.55 -0.13 16.78
C PHE A 175 -2.42 0.14 15.78
N HIS A 176 -2.62 1.04 14.81
CA HIS A 176 -1.61 1.42 13.84
C HIS A 176 -0.60 2.37 14.48
N ARG A 177 0.59 1.87 14.83
CA ARG A 177 1.61 2.64 15.56
C ARG A 177 2.21 3.80 14.77
N GLU A 178 2.28 3.70 13.44
CA GLU A 178 2.84 4.74 12.57
C GLU A 178 1.86 5.90 12.31
N LEU A 179 0.57 5.80 12.71
CA LEU A 179 -0.33 6.94 12.59
C LEU A 179 0.02 8.04 13.61
N PRO A 180 -0.20 9.32 13.25
CA PRO A 180 -0.08 10.43 14.19
C PRO A 180 -0.85 10.16 15.48
N SER A 181 -0.20 10.41 16.62
CA SER A 181 -0.77 10.09 17.93
C SER A 181 -2.07 10.85 18.21
N ASP A 182 -2.19 12.08 17.71
CA ASP A 182 -3.42 12.87 17.78
C ASP A 182 -4.56 12.22 16.98
N LEU A 183 -4.28 11.73 15.77
CA LEU A 183 -5.27 11.04 14.93
C LEU A 183 -5.72 9.73 15.57
N ARG A 184 -4.80 8.95 16.15
CA ARG A 184 -5.12 7.70 16.88
C ARG A 184 -6.02 7.96 18.08
N GLN A 185 -5.75 9.03 18.83
CA GLN A 185 -6.61 9.44 19.94
C GLN A 185 -7.99 9.90 19.43
N GLN A 186 -8.05 10.65 18.32
CA GLN A 186 -9.30 11.08 17.70
C GLN A 186 -10.15 9.90 17.19
N LEU A 187 -9.53 8.86 16.61
CA LEU A 187 -10.24 7.63 16.21
C LEU A 187 -10.94 6.98 17.40
N LEU A 188 -10.27 6.89 18.55
CA LEU A 188 -10.91 6.37 19.76
C LEU A 188 -12.02 7.29 20.26
N ASN A 189 -11.76 8.59 20.36
CA ASN A 189 -12.76 9.54 20.83
C ASN A 189 -14.02 9.46 19.96
N ARG A 190 -13.85 9.37 18.64
CA ARG A 190 -14.95 9.21 17.69
C ARG A 190 -15.68 7.89 17.86
N LEU A 191 -15.00 6.77 18.14
CA LEU A 191 -15.65 5.50 18.48
C LEU A 191 -16.55 5.66 19.72
N LEU A 192 -16.06 6.34 20.76
CA LEU A 192 -16.76 6.52 22.04
C LEU A 192 -18.02 7.40 21.94
N GLU A 193 -18.14 8.21 20.90
CA GLU A 193 -19.37 8.98 20.61
C GLU A 193 -20.54 8.07 20.19
N PHE A 194 -20.25 6.86 19.69
CA PHE A 194 -21.28 5.90 19.34
C PHE A 194 -21.61 5.00 20.54
N PRO A 195 -22.89 4.89 20.95
CA PRO A 195 -23.26 3.97 22.01
C PRO A 195 -22.96 2.53 21.57
N ARG A 196 -22.26 1.76 22.43
CA ARG A 196 -21.93 0.35 22.14
C ARG A 196 -23.22 -0.43 21.88
N PRO A 197 -23.42 -1.00 20.67
CA PRO A 197 -24.60 -1.80 20.37
C PRO A 197 -24.71 -3.01 21.28
N LYS A 198 -25.93 -3.34 21.72
CA LYS A 198 -26.19 -4.53 22.58
C LYS A 198 -26.14 -5.84 21.81
N SER A 199 -26.35 -5.78 20.50
CA SER A 199 -26.39 -6.93 19.60
C SER A 199 -26.01 -6.48 18.19
N PHE A 200 -25.32 -7.34 17.46
CA PHE A 200 -24.97 -7.11 16.06
C PHE A 200 -25.74 -8.07 15.16
N LEU A 201 -26.25 -7.55 14.05
CA LEU A 201 -26.81 -8.38 12.98
C LEU A 201 -25.68 -8.81 12.04
N PHE A 202 -25.60 -10.11 11.78
CA PHE A 202 -24.72 -10.68 10.76
C PHE A 202 -25.24 -10.30 9.38
N ARG A 203 -24.56 -9.37 8.75
CA ARG A 203 -24.87 -8.85 7.41
C ARG A 203 -23.55 -8.60 6.68
N LYS A 204 -23.62 -8.50 5.36
CA LYS A 204 -22.48 -8.04 4.57
C LYS A 204 -22.10 -6.62 5.02
N PRO A 205 -20.80 -6.28 5.11
CA PRO A 205 -20.36 -4.93 5.41
C PRO A 205 -20.95 -3.93 4.42
N HIS A 206 -21.26 -2.74 4.91
CA HIS A 206 -21.63 -1.62 4.06
C HIS A 206 -20.36 -0.84 3.71
N PHE A 207 -20.00 -0.80 2.44
CA PHE A 207 -18.83 -0.03 2.00
C PHE A 207 -19.14 1.47 2.04
N PRO A 208 -18.18 2.31 2.48
CA PRO A 208 -18.40 3.73 2.50
C PRO A 208 -18.54 4.26 1.07
N THR A 209 -19.32 5.32 0.92
CA THR A 209 -19.36 6.14 -0.29
C THR A 209 -18.77 7.49 0.04
N PHE A 210 -17.85 7.97 -0.80
CA PHE A 210 -17.26 9.29 -0.64
C PHE A 210 -16.85 9.84 -2.00
N ASP A 211 -16.65 11.15 -2.04
CA ASP A 211 -16.21 11.83 -3.26
C ASP A 211 -14.77 11.46 -3.58
N LEU A 212 -14.57 10.76 -4.70
CA LEU A 212 -13.25 10.39 -5.20
C LEU A 212 -12.46 11.58 -5.75
N SER A 213 -13.12 12.72 -6.02
CA SER A 213 -12.46 13.95 -6.48
C SER A 213 -11.76 14.71 -5.36
N VAL A 214 -12.06 14.38 -4.09
CA VAL A 214 -11.46 15.00 -2.92
C VAL A 214 -11.16 13.92 -1.88
N ILE A 215 -9.91 13.44 -1.87
CA ILE A 215 -9.45 12.42 -0.93
C ILE A 215 -8.48 13.06 0.06
N GLU A 216 -8.90 13.21 1.31
CA GLU A 216 -8.11 13.82 2.38
C GLU A 216 -7.47 12.74 3.26
N TYR A 217 -6.27 12.32 2.90
CA TYR A 217 -5.49 11.41 3.73
C TYR A 217 -4.59 12.18 4.72
N PRO A 218 -4.47 11.75 6.01
CA PRO A 218 -5.13 10.63 6.66
C PRO A 218 -6.43 10.99 7.40
N ARG A 219 -6.84 12.26 7.44
CA ARG A 219 -7.93 12.73 8.32
C ARG A 219 -9.30 12.15 7.99
N GLN A 220 -9.57 11.88 6.71
CA GLN A 220 -10.84 11.29 6.26
C GLN A 220 -11.08 9.88 6.84
N LEU A 221 -10.07 9.20 7.39
CA LEU A 221 -10.24 7.91 8.08
C LEU A 221 -11.25 8.00 9.25
N LEU A 222 -11.37 9.16 9.90
CA LEU A 222 -12.34 9.39 10.98
C LEU A 222 -13.80 9.26 10.50
N ASN A 223 -14.06 9.55 9.22
CA ASN A 223 -15.40 9.58 8.64
C ASN A 223 -15.96 8.17 8.39
N PHE A 224 -15.11 7.16 8.40
CA PHE A 224 -15.49 5.77 8.16
C PHE A 224 -15.88 5.02 9.43
N LEU A 225 -15.67 5.62 10.61
CA LEU A 225 -16.12 5.07 11.87
C LEU A 225 -17.64 5.24 12.05
N GLY A 226 -18.28 4.17 12.49
CA GLY A 226 -19.67 4.18 12.92
C GLY A 226 -19.97 3.14 14.01
N PRO A 227 -21.24 2.95 14.38
CA PRO A 227 -21.63 2.04 15.46
C PRO A 227 -21.14 0.60 15.27
N ARG A 228 -20.93 0.14 14.03
CA ARG A 228 -20.47 -1.23 13.75
C ARG A 228 -18.98 -1.42 13.99
N SER A 229 -18.22 -0.35 14.18
CA SER A 229 -16.81 -0.40 14.63
C SER A 229 -16.66 -1.12 15.97
N TRP A 230 -17.71 -1.17 16.79
CA TRP A 230 -17.74 -1.93 18.04
C TRP A 230 -17.76 -3.46 17.84
N LEU A 231 -18.07 -3.96 16.64
CA LEU A 231 -18.25 -5.39 16.35
C LEU A 231 -17.00 -6.20 16.68
N VAL A 232 -15.80 -5.67 16.38
CA VAL A 232 -14.54 -6.38 16.63
C VAL A 232 -14.37 -6.72 18.10
N PHE A 233 -14.74 -5.81 19.01
CA PHE A 233 -14.62 -6.03 20.45
C PHE A 233 -15.59 -7.10 20.96
N GLU A 234 -16.77 -7.17 20.35
CA GLU A 234 -17.75 -8.23 20.61
C GLU A 234 -17.26 -9.59 20.13
N LEU A 235 -16.75 -9.67 18.90
CA LEU A 235 -16.22 -10.91 18.30
C LEU A 235 -15.00 -11.44 19.06
N LEU A 236 -14.15 -10.55 19.59
CA LEU A 236 -13.00 -10.92 20.41
C LEU A 236 -13.37 -11.29 21.86
N GLY A 237 -14.66 -11.23 22.22
CA GLY A 237 -15.17 -11.57 23.55
C GLY A 237 -14.68 -10.64 24.65
N LEU A 238 -14.45 -9.35 24.33
CA LEU A 238 -13.86 -8.40 25.26
C LEU A 238 -14.92 -7.76 26.16
N LYS A 239 -14.80 -8.03 27.46
CA LYS A 239 -15.60 -7.41 28.52
C LYS A 239 -15.13 -5.97 28.77
N ASN A 240 -16.01 -5.15 29.35
CA ASN A 240 -15.71 -3.74 29.66
C ASN A 240 -14.46 -3.58 30.53
N GLU A 241 -14.19 -4.53 31.43
CA GLU A 241 -12.98 -4.56 32.27
C GLU A 241 -11.68 -4.61 31.46
N SER A 242 -11.71 -5.13 30.22
CA SER A 242 -10.57 -5.20 29.31
C SER A 242 -10.41 -3.96 28.42
N LEU A 243 -11.27 -2.95 28.58
CA LEU A 243 -11.33 -1.72 27.79
C LEU A 243 -10.98 -0.47 28.63
N ASP A 244 -10.42 -0.66 29.83
CA ASP A 244 -9.95 0.40 30.72
C ASP A 244 -8.98 1.37 30.02
N TRP A 245 -8.15 0.85 29.13
CA TRP A 245 -7.22 1.60 28.32
C TRP A 245 -7.87 2.67 27.43
N MET A 246 -9.16 2.52 27.09
CA MET A 246 -9.89 3.53 26.32
C MET A 246 -10.18 4.80 27.12
N MET A 247 -10.06 4.74 28.45
CA MET A 247 -10.34 5.86 29.35
C MET A 247 -9.09 6.69 29.68
N VAL A 248 -7.92 6.28 29.20
CA VAL A 248 -6.65 6.97 29.46
C VAL A 248 -6.06 7.52 28.16
N PRO A 249 -5.23 8.58 28.25
CA PRO A 249 -4.52 9.11 27.09
C PRO A 249 -3.63 8.05 26.41
N LEU A 250 -3.44 8.20 25.09
CA LEU A 250 -2.64 7.29 24.25
C LEU A 250 -1.26 6.95 24.81
N CYS A 251 -0.57 7.90 25.46
CA CYS A 251 0.76 7.68 26.05
C CYS A 251 0.78 6.65 27.20
N TYR A 252 -0.38 6.24 27.70
CA TYR A 252 -0.52 5.19 28.71
C TYR A 252 -1.02 3.87 28.14
N TRP A 253 -1.48 3.80 26.88
CA TRP A 253 -2.07 2.58 26.32
C TRP A 253 -1.13 1.39 26.41
N GLU A 254 0.12 1.53 25.98
CA GLU A 254 1.12 0.44 26.03
C GLU A 254 1.46 -0.02 27.46
N LYS A 255 1.12 0.78 28.47
CA LYS A 255 1.31 0.44 29.89
C LYS A 255 0.10 -0.28 30.49
N THR A 256 -1.02 -0.31 29.78
CA THR A 256 -2.24 -0.99 30.22
C THR A 256 -2.27 -2.43 29.72
N PHE A 257 -2.57 -3.36 30.63
CA PHE A 257 -2.66 -4.78 30.29
C PHE A 257 -3.76 -5.06 29.25
N GLY A 258 -4.89 -4.36 29.34
CA GLY A 258 -6.00 -4.50 28.40
C GLY A 258 -5.61 -4.19 26.95
N TYR A 259 -4.87 -3.10 26.74
CA TYR A 259 -4.40 -2.70 25.41
C TYR A 259 -3.40 -3.70 24.82
N SER A 260 -2.36 -4.08 25.58
CA SER A 260 -1.35 -5.02 25.07
C SER A 260 -1.97 -6.34 24.61
N LYS A 261 -2.95 -6.85 25.38
CA LYS A 261 -3.62 -8.12 25.07
C LYS A 261 -4.50 -8.05 23.82
N ILE A 262 -5.24 -6.95 23.61
CA ILE A 262 -6.05 -6.80 22.39
C ILE A 262 -5.17 -6.51 21.19
N GLU A 263 -4.13 -5.69 21.35
CA GLU A 263 -3.20 -5.36 20.28
C GLU A 263 -2.50 -6.62 19.75
N GLU A 264 -2.02 -7.48 20.65
CA GLU A 264 -1.41 -8.77 20.29
C GLU A 264 -2.38 -9.64 19.47
N LYS A 265 -3.63 -9.77 19.92
CA LYS A 265 -4.66 -10.53 19.21
C LYS A 265 -4.94 -9.97 17.82
N ILE A 266 -5.09 -8.66 17.70
CA ILE A 266 -5.40 -8.01 16.44
C ILE A 266 -4.21 -8.15 15.48
N ARG A 267 -2.99 -7.87 15.92
CA ARG A 267 -1.79 -8.02 15.09
C ARG A 267 -1.56 -9.46 14.63
N GLY A 268 -2.05 -10.45 15.37
CA GLY A 268 -2.03 -11.87 15.00
C GLY A 268 -3.12 -12.30 14.02
N LEU A 269 -4.05 -11.43 13.61
CA LEU A 269 -5.07 -11.78 12.64
C LEU A 269 -4.45 -11.97 11.24
N GLU A 270 -4.66 -13.14 10.66
CA GLU A 270 -4.37 -13.36 9.25
C GLU A 270 -5.38 -12.58 8.40
N VAL A 271 -4.85 -11.81 7.45
CA VAL A 271 -5.66 -10.99 6.56
C VAL A 271 -5.48 -11.50 5.14
N VAL A 272 -6.60 -11.64 4.44
CA VAL A 272 -6.56 -11.96 3.02
C VAL A 272 -5.91 -10.78 2.30
N ASN A 273 -4.87 -11.07 1.51
CA ASN A 273 -4.19 -10.07 0.71
C ASN A 273 -5.08 -9.65 -0.47
N ASP A 274 -6.17 -8.91 -0.17
CA ASP A 274 -7.05 -8.33 -1.16
C ASP A 274 -6.28 -7.41 -2.12
N CYS A 275 -5.17 -6.81 -1.68
CA CYS A 275 -4.24 -6.10 -2.57
C CYS A 275 -3.68 -7.00 -3.68
N ALA A 276 -3.39 -8.28 -3.45
CA ALA A 276 -2.91 -9.20 -4.48
C ALA A 276 -3.99 -9.51 -5.53
N GLU A 277 -5.23 -9.74 -5.09
CA GLU A 277 -6.37 -9.96 -5.99
C GLU A 277 -6.71 -8.69 -6.78
N ARG A 278 -6.74 -7.54 -6.09
CA ARG A 278 -6.88 -6.22 -6.71
C ARG A 278 -5.79 -5.96 -7.73
N ALA A 279 -4.53 -6.29 -7.43
CA ALA A 279 -3.39 -6.07 -8.33
C ALA A 279 -3.53 -6.78 -9.66
N VAL A 280 -3.97 -8.03 -9.63
CA VAL A 280 -4.17 -8.83 -10.83
C VAL A 280 -5.15 -8.13 -11.75
N LYS A 281 -6.25 -7.63 -11.19
CA LYS A 281 -7.25 -6.87 -11.94
C LYS A 281 -6.71 -5.51 -12.39
N LEU A 282 -6.14 -4.74 -11.47
CA LEU A 282 -5.55 -3.42 -11.72
C LEU A 282 -4.50 -3.44 -12.82
N ILE A 283 -3.53 -4.34 -12.77
CA ILE A 283 -2.47 -4.47 -13.78
C ILE A 283 -3.03 -4.94 -15.12
N THR A 284 -4.08 -5.78 -15.11
CA THR A 284 -4.74 -6.22 -16.35
C THR A 284 -5.49 -5.06 -16.98
N ASP A 285 -6.35 -4.39 -16.21
CA ASP A 285 -7.12 -3.23 -16.66
C ASP A 285 -6.19 -2.11 -17.12
N PHE A 286 -5.07 -1.88 -16.42
CA PHE A 286 -4.04 -0.90 -16.77
C PHE A 286 -3.33 -1.27 -18.09
N LYS A 287 -2.87 -2.53 -18.22
CA LYS A 287 -2.21 -3.02 -19.44
C LYS A 287 -3.12 -2.86 -20.65
N ASP A 288 -4.38 -3.28 -20.52
CA ASP A 288 -5.34 -3.24 -21.62
C ASP A 288 -5.62 -1.80 -22.07
N VAL A 289 -5.57 -0.82 -21.16
CA VAL A 289 -5.68 0.61 -21.50
C VAL A 289 -4.43 1.10 -22.24
N CYS A 290 -3.22 0.81 -21.77
CA CYS A 290 -1.99 1.30 -22.40
C CYS A 290 -1.78 0.76 -23.82
N VAL A 291 -2.08 -0.52 -24.07
CA VAL A 291 -1.89 -1.15 -25.39
C VAL A 291 -2.81 -0.53 -26.46
N ASN A 292 -4.03 -0.14 -26.09
CA ASN A 292 -4.99 0.45 -27.03
C ASN A 292 -4.61 1.87 -27.48
N VAL A 293 -3.72 2.56 -26.78
CA VAL A 293 -3.26 3.92 -27.13
C VAL A 293 -2.13 3.87 -28.17
N GLU A 294 -1.34 2.78 -28.22
CA GLU A 294 -0.22 2.63 -29.16
C GLU A 294 -0.65 2.12 -30.56
N GLU A 295 -1.89 1.62 -30.71
CA GLU A 295 -2.44 1.13 -31.99
C GLU A 295 -3.27 2.18 -32.77
N GLN A 296 -3.29 3.45 -32.33
CA GLN A 296 -3.97 4.58 -33.01
C GLN A 296 -2.98 5.67 -33.46
#